data_AF-A0AAU7WKW9-F1
#
_entry.id   AF-A0AAU7WKW9-F1
#
_cell.length_a   1.000
_cell.length_b   1.000
_cell.length_c   1.000
_cell.angle_alpha   90.00
_cell.angle_beta   90.00
_cell.angle_gamma   90.00
#
_symmetry.space_group_name_H-M   'P 1'
#
loop_
_entity.id
_entity.type
_entity.pdbx_description
1 polymer ?
#
loop_
_entity_poly.entity_id
_entity_poly.type
_entity_poly.pdbx_seq_one_letter_code
_entity_poly.pdbx_strand_id
1 'polypeptide(L)' 'MCDCLFELTTTCAYCLRKAGKEIDAVYPVYDWKTNKLLGYYCKEHFLKVKIRNLIEETVEKQANPVEA' A
#
# COMPACT_ATOMS: atom_id res chain seq x y z
N MET A 1 -18.40 -6.39 26.19
CA MET A 1 -18.25 -6.45 24.71
C MET A 1 -16.94 -5.74 24.42
N CYS A 2 -15.97 -6.42 23.80
CA CYS A 2 -14.68 -5.78 23.47
C CYS A 2 -14.92 -4.80 22.32
N ASP A 3 -15.01 -3.50 22.64
CA ASP A 3 -14.98 -2.38 21.69
C ASP A 3 -13.58 -2.20 21.07
N CYS A 4 -12.95 -3.31 20.69
CA CYS A 4 -11.79 -3.30 19.81
C CYS A 4 -12.31 -3.17 18.38
N LEU A 5 -12.99 -2.05 18.08
CA LEU A 5 -13.07 -1.55 16.71
C LEU A 5 -11.63 -1.27 16.30
N PHE A 6 -10.98 -2.29 15.72
CA PHE A 6 -9.72 -2.13 15.05
C PHE A 6 -10.03 -1.19 13.89
N GLU A 7 -9.80 0.11 14.10
CA GLU A 7 -10.02 1.15 13.09
C GLU A 7 -8.98 0.93 11.98
N LEU A 8 -9.24 -0.02 11.09
CA LEU A 8 -8.39 -0.44 9.98
C LEU A 8 -8.03 0.73 9.06
N THR A 9 -8.82 1.80 9.10
CA THR A 9 -8.60 3.05 8.37
C THR A 9 -7.60 4.00 9.04
N THR A 10 -7.21 3.73 10.29
CA THR A 10 -6.23 4.53 11.07
C THR A 10 -4.98 3.74 11.42
N THR A 11 -4.97 2.43 11.18
CA THR A 11 -3.84 1.55 11.53
C THR A 11 -3.15 1.08 10.25
N CYS A 12 -1.82 1.13 10.23
CA CYS A 12 -1.07 0.58 9.11
C CYS A 12 -1.24 -0.95 9.08
N ALA A 13 -1.83 -1.49 8.01
CA ALA A 13 -2.05 -2.94 7.89
C ALA A 13 -0.75 -3.77 7.80
N TYR A 14 0.40 -3.14 7.50
CA TYR A 14 1.69 -3.82 7.42
C TYR A 14 2.44 -3.87 8.76
N CYS A 15 2.57 -2.73 9.47
CA CYS A 15 3.33 -2.65 10.71
C CYS A 15 2.47 -2.46 11.98
N LEU A 16 1.14 -2.43 11.84
CA LEU A 16 0.14 -2.32 12.90
C LEU A 16 0.22 -1.05 13.76
N ARG A 17 1.04 -0.07 13.37
CA ARG A 17 1.14 1.24 14.03
C ARG A 17 -0.08 2.10 13.76
N LYS A 18 -0.56 2.82 14.78
CA LYS A 18 -1.76 3.69 14.69
C LYS A 18 -1.41 5.14 14.35
N ALA A 19 -2.16 5.72 13.40
CA ALA A 19 -2.10 7.12 13.02
C ALA A 19 -2.51 8.04 14.19
N GLY A 20 -1.82 9.17 14.33
CA GLY A 20 -2.03 10.11 15.43
C GLY A 20 -1.43 9.69 16.78
N LYS A 21 -0.77 8.51 16.85
CA LYS A 21 -0.02 8.06 18.03
C LYS A 21 1.42 7.70 17.70
N GLU A 22 1.62 6.81 16.72
CA GLU A 22 2.94 6.26 16.38
C GLU A 22 3.44 6.68 15.00
N ILE A 23 2.52 7.10 14.13
CA ILE A 23 2.78 7.56 12.75
C ILE A 23 1.85 8.73 12.45
N ASP A 24 2.24 9.61 11.52
CA ASP A 24 1.45 10.79 11.17
C ASP A 24 0.12 10.43 10.51
N ALA A 25 0.17 9.54 9.51
CA ALA A 25 -0.98 9.18 8.69
C ALA A 25 -0.82 7.79 8.06
N VAL A 26 -1.96 7.27 7.59
CA VAL A 26 -2.04 6.10 6.71
C VAL A 26 -2.69 6.48 5.39
N TYR A 27 -2.30 5.80 4.32
CA TYR A 27 -2.73 6.06 2.95
C TYR A 27 -3.32 4.78 2.35
N PRO A 28 -4.42 4.86 1.59
CA PRO A 28 -4.99 3.69 0.93
C PRO A 28 -4.03 3.20 -0.17
N VAL A 29 -3.77 1.90 -0.15
CA VAL A 29 -2.97 1.19 -1.15
C VAL A 29 -3.89 0.28 -1.94
N TYR A 30 -3.85 0.42 -3.26
CA TYR A 30 -4.61 -0.39 -4.19
C TYR A 30 -3.68 -1.32 -4.96
N ASP A 31 -4.19 -2.50 -5.27
CA ASP A 31 -3.57 -3.41 -6.23
C ASP A 31 -3.59 -2.75 -7.61
N TRP A 32 -2.42 -2.62 -8.23
CA TRP A 32 -2.28 -1.83 -9.45
C TRP A 32 -2.86 -2.52 -10.69
N LYS A 33 -3.04 -3.85 -10.66
CA LYS A 33 -3.63 -4.62 -11.77
C LYS A 33 -5.15 -4.68 -11.69
N THR A 34 -5.70 -4.87 -10.50
CA THR A 34 -7.14 -5.10 -10.27
C THR A 34 -7.88 -3.91 -9.68
N ASN A 35 -7.17 -2.84 -9.32
CA ASN A 35 -7.69 -1.64 -8.65
C ASN A 35 -8.43 -1.92 -7.33
N LYS A 36 -8.18 -3.08 -6.70
CA LYS A 36 -8.78 -3.46 -5.41
C LYS A 36 -8.01 -2.84 -4.25
N LEU A 37 -8.72 -2.37 -3.23
CA LEU A 37 -8.10 -1.87 -2.01
C LEU A 37 -7.40 -3.02 -1.26
N LEU A 38 -6.09 -2.92 -1.08
CA LEU A 38 -5.29 -3.87 -0.31
C LEU A 38 -5.25 -3.50 1.17
N GLY A 39 -5.28 -2.21 1.50
CA GLY A 39 -5.33 -1.72 2.87
C GLY A 39 -4.78 -0.31 3.04
N TYR A 40 -4.66 0.15 4.29
CA TYR A 40 -4.14 1.47 4.64
C TYR A 40 -2.73 1.34 5.20
N TYR A 41 -1.75 1.95 4.56
CA TYR A 41 -0.33 1.80 4.88
C TYR A 41 0.26 3.12 5.36
N CYS A 42 1.19 3.09 6.33
CA CYS A 42 1.93 4.29 6.69
C CYS A 42 2.80 4.78 5.53
N LYS A 43 3.28 6.03 5.59
CA LYS A 43 4.11 6.65 4.53
C LYS A 43 5.23 5.74 4.03
N GLU A 44 5.96 5.10 4.94
CA GLU A 44 7.07 4.22 4.60
C GLU A 44 6.61 3.00 3.78
N HIS A 45 5.59 2.29 4.25
CA HIS A 45 5.08 1.10 3.55
C HIS A 45 4.36 1.44 2.25
N PHE A 46 3.67 2.58 2.20
CA PHE A 46 3.07 3.10 0.98
C PHE A 46 4.13 3.34 -0.11
N LEU A 47 5.25 4.00 0.23
CA LEU A 47 6.33 4.26 -0.72
C LEU A 47 7.01 2.97 -1.18
N LYS A 48 7.24 2.00 -0.27
CA LYS A 48 7.81 0.69 -0.63
C LYS A 48 6.95 -0.03 -1.68
N VAL A 49 5.63 -0.05 -1.51
CA VAL A 49 4.71 -0.66 -2.50
C VAL A 49 4.75 0.12 -3.81
N LYS A 50 4.70 1.45 -3.78
CA LYS A 50 4.78 2.25 -5.01
C LYS A 50 6.07 2.02 -5.79
N ILE A 51 7.22 2.00 -5.13
CA ILE A 51 8.52 1.74 -5.77
C ILE A 51 8.52 0.35 -6.41
N ARG A 52 8.03 -0.67 -5.67
CA ARG A 52 7.93 -2.02 -6.20
C ARG A 52 7.05 -2.09 -7.45
N ASN A 53 5.87 -1.47 -7.45
CA ASN A 53 4.98 -1.46 -8.60
C ASN A 53 5.63 -0.78 -9.81
N LEU A 54 6.38 0.31 -9.61
CA LEU A 54 7.12 0.99 -10.70
C LEU A 54 8.23 0.10 -11.28
N ILE A 55 8.93 -0.66 -10.44
CA ILE A 55 9.95 -1.62 -10.89
C ILE A 55 9.30 -2.74 -11.68
N GLU A 56 8.19 -3.32 -11.20
CA GLU A 56 7.45 -4.37 -11.91
C GLU A 56 6.95 -3.87 -13.28
N GLU A 57 6.38 -2.66 -13.35
CA GLU A 57 5.95 -2.06 -14.62
C GLU A 57 7.12 -1.85 -15.59
N THR A 58 8.28 -1.41 -15.07
CA THR A 58 9.49 -1.21 -15.88
C THR A 58 10.02 -2.54 -16.42
N VAL A 59 10.01 -3.60 -15.60
CA VAL A 59 10.44 -4.95 -16.01
C VAL A 59 9.47 -5.54 -17.04
N GLU A 60 8.16 -5.40 -16.84
CA GLU A 60 7.14 -5.88 -17.80
C GLU A 60 7.29 -5.17 -19.17
N LYS A 61 7.58 -3.86 -19.17
CA LYS A 61 7.86 -3.10 -20.41
C LYS A 61 9.16 -3.55 -21.11
N GLN A 62 10.18 -3.95 -20.36
CA GLN A 62 11.44 -4.44 -20.94
C GLN A 62 11.33 -5.89 -21.44
N ALA A 63 10.47 -6.70 -20.83
CA ALA A 63 10.25 -8.10 -21.21
C ALA A 63 9.42 -8.27 -22.50
N ASN A 64 8.76 -7.21 -22.98
CA ASN A 64 7.93 -7.25 -24.18
C ASN A 64 8.32 -6.16 -25.20
N PRO A 65 9.46 -6.30 -25.91
CA PRO A 65 9.93 -5.29 -26.87
C PRO A 65 9.19 -5.32 -28.23
N VAL A 66 8.17 -6.16 -28.41
CA VAL A 66 7.47 -6.35 -29.68
C VAL A 66 6.05 -5.78 -29.57
N GLU A 67 5.94 -4.45 -29.55
CA GLU A 67 4.75 -3.67 -29.91
C GLU A 67 5.13 -2.17 -29.88
N ALA A 68 5.95 -1.75 -30.84
CA ALA A 68 6.21 -0.35 -31.18
C ALA A 68 6.32 -0.20 -32.70
#